data_AF-A0AB35XYD5-F1
#
_entry.id   AF-A0AB35XYD5-F1
#
_cell.length_a   1.000
_cell.length_b   1.000
_cell.length_c   1.000
_cell.angle_alpha   90.00
_cell.angle_beta   90.00
_cell.angle_gamma   90.00
#
_symmetry.space_group_name_H-M   'P 1'
#
loop_
_entity.id
_entity.type
_entity.pdbx_description
1 polymer ?
#
loop_
_entity_poly.entity_id
_entity_poly.type
_entity_poly.pdbx_seq_one_letter_code
_entity_poly.pdbx_strand_id
1 'polypeptide(L)'
;MASYLISDAPYASWLSEVLATLEEHKISQLAIAAPLPTGEVFTGYFGMDTMDKALIATNIQADATMDVVCANGQRIQQAWEDNIEDSED
;
A
#
# COMPACT_ATOMS: atom_id res chain seq x y z
N MET A 1 -6.53 20.65 -22.13
CA MET A 1 -5.09 20.51 -22.45
C MET A 1 -4.48 19.66 -21.35
N ALA A 2 -3.93 18.50 -21.67
CA ALA A 2 -3.08 17.78 -20.72
C ALA A 2 -1.77 18.57 -20.60
N SER A 3 -1.44 19.09 -19.42
CA SER A 3 -0.11 19.64 -19.17
C SER A 3 0.83 18.45 -18.95
N TYR A 4 1.55 18.05 -19.98
CA TYR A 4 2.63 17.09 -19.82
C TYR A 4 3.77 17.81 -19.09
N LEU A 5 4.05 17.40 -17.85
CA LEU A 5 5.26 17.83 -17.14
C LEU A 5 6.43 17.05 -17.76
N ILE A 6 6.98 17.57 -18.86
CA ILE A 6 8.21 17.06 -19.44
C ILE A 6 9.35 17.76 -18.71
N SER A 7 10.03 17.03 -17.83
CA SER A 7 11.21 17.50 -17.11
C SER A 7 12.45 16.90 -17.76
N ASP A 8 13.44 17.74 -18.09
CA ASP A 8 14.74 17.29 -18.59
C ASP A 8 15.62 16.69 -17.46
N ALA A 9 15.18 16.79 -16.20
CA ALA A 9 15.86 16.17 -15.07
C ALA A 9 15.55 14.67 -15.02
N PRO A 10 16.57 13.80 -14.80
CA PRO A 10 16.35 12.37 -14.67
C PRO A 10 15.47 12.08 -13.45
N TYR A 11 14.47 11.22 -13.64
CA TYR A 11 13.71 10.67 -12.52
C TYR A 11 14.65 9.86 -11.60
N ALA A 12 14.32 9.82 -10.31
CA ALA A 12 14.95 8.86 -9.41
C ALA A 12 14.72 7.44 -9.94
N SER A 13 15.70 6.55 -9.78
CA SER A 13 15.66 5.19 -10.36
C SER A 13 14.39 4.42 -9.97
N TRP A 14 14.00 4.50 -8.70
CA TRP A 14 12.79 3.86 -8.19
C TRP A 14 11.52 4.34 -8.90
N LEU A 15 11.45 5.62 -9.27
CA LEU A 15 10.27 6.18 -9.93
C LEU A 15 10.21 5.73 -11.39
N SER A 16 11.35 5.68 -12.07
CA SER A 16 11.46 5.13 -13.43
C SER A 16 11.02 3.67 -13.48
N GLU A 17 11.44 2.86 -12.51
CA GLU A 17 11.05 1.45 -12.40
C GLU A 17 9.54 1.30 -12.17
N VAL A 18 8.96 2.08 -11.25
CA VAL A 18 7.50 2.09 -11.02
C VAL A 18 6.75 2.45 -12.30
N LEU A 19 7.17 3.52 -13.01
CA LEU A 19 6.53 3.93 -14.25
C LEU A 19 6.60 2.83 -15.32
N ALA A 20 7.74 2.13 -15.45
CA ALA A 20 7.87 1.01 -16.37
C ALA A 20 6.92 -0.14 -16.02
N THR A 21 6.79 -0.48 -14.72
CA THR A 21 5.83 -1.50 -14.26
C THR A 21 4.38 -1.09 -14.55
N LEU A 22 4.02 0.17 -14.32
CA LEU A 22 2.67 0.67 -14.63
C LEU A 22 2.36 0.57 -16.13
N GLU A 23 3.33 0.87 -16.99
CA GLU A 23 3.19 0.73 -18.44
C GLU A 23 3.03 -0.73 -18.86
N GLU A 24 3.86 -1.63 -18.32
CA GLU A 24 3.80 -3.07 -18.59
C GLU A 24 2.43 -3.67 -18.27
N HIS A 25 1.85 -3.28 -17.14
CA HIS A 25 0.51 -3.72 -16.72
C HIS A 25 -0.64 -2.95 -17.36
N LYS A 26 -0.34 -1.97 -18.24
CA LYS A 26 -1.33 -1.12 -18.93
C LYS A 26 -2.28 -0.42 -17.95
N ILE A 27 -1.73 0.07 -16.85
CA ILE A 27 -2.50 0.72 -15.79
C ILE A 27 -3.12 2.01 -16.34
N SER A 28 -4.44 2.15 -16.17
CA SER A 28 -5.22 3.32 -16.61
C SER A 28 -5.71 4.19 -15.45
N GLN A 29 -5.59 3.72 -14.22
CA GLN A 29 -6.03 4.38 -13.00
C GLN A 29 -4.94 4.30 -11.95
N LEU A 30 -4.68 5.38 -11.22
CA LEU A 30 -3.59 5.45 -10.25
C LEU A 30 -3.98 6.27 -9.02
N ALA A 31 -3.62 5.78 -7.84
CA ALA A 31 -3.61 6.54 -6.60
C ALA A 31 -2.17 6.78 -6.15
N ILE A 32 -1.89 7.99 -5.66
CA ILE A 32 -0.66 8.33 -4.95
C ILE A 32 -1.04 8.63 -3.51
N ALA A 33 -0.40 7.98 -2.56
CA ALA A 33 -0.51 8.27 -1.13
C ALA A 33 0.89 8.50 -0.56
N ALA A 34 1.15 9.71 -0.05
CA ALA A 34 2.47 10.09 0.46
C ALA A 34 2.32 10.68 1.87
N PRO A 35 2.90 10.05 2.90
CA PRO A 35 2.95 10.62 4.24
C PRO A 35 3.72 11.94 4.23
N LEU A 36 3.14 12.96 4.85
CA LEU A 36 3.75 14.26 5.04
C LEU A 36 4.46 14.32 6.40
N PRO A 37 5.48 15.18 6.57
CA PRO A 37 6.13 15.37 7.87
C PRO A 37 5.18 15.81 8.99
N THR A 38 4.00 16.34 8.66
CA THR A 38 2.95 16.73 9.61
C THR A 38 2.17 15.56 10.18
N GLY A 39 2.35 14.34 9.64
CA GLY A 39 1.54 13.17 9.98
C GLY A 39 0.25 13.03 9.15
N GLU A 40 -0.05 14.02 8.29
CA GLU A 40 -1.09 13.91 7.28
C GLU A 40 -0.63 13.07 6.08
N VAL A 41 -1.56 12.65 5.24
CA VAL A 41 -1.26 11.93 4.00
C VAL A 41 -1.73 12.76 2.81
N PHE A 42 -0.82 13.10 1.90
CA PHE A 42 -1.18 13.64 0.60
C PHE A 42 -1.76 12.51 -0.25
N THR A 43 -2.94 12.74 -0.83
CA THR A 43 -3.60 11.79 -1.73
C THR A 43 -3.87 12.42 -3.09
N GLY A 44 -3.42 11.77 -4.16
CA GLY A 44 -3.74 12.12 -5.55
C GLY A 44 -4.42 10.94 -6.25
N TYR A 45 -5.43 11.22 -7.07
CA TYR A 45 -6.20 10.19 -7.77
C TYR A 45 -6.36 10.54 -9.24
N PHE A 46 -5.99 9.62 -10.13
CA PHE A 46 -6.15 9.75 -11.57
C PHE A 46 -7.10 8.69 -12.10
N GLY A 47 -8.19 9.13 -12.74
CA GLY A 47 -9.17 8.22 -13.36
C GLY A 47 -9.99 7.38 -12.39
N MET A 48 -10.02 7.70 -11.10
CA MET A 48 -10.67 6.88 -10.07
C MET A 48 -11.97 7.49 -9.54
N ASP A 49 -12.97 6.64 -9.34
CA ASP A 49 -14.20 6.98 -8.65
C ASP A 49 -14.14 6.66 -7.14
N THR A 50 -15.29 6.68 -6.45
CA THR A 50 -15.35 6.40 -5.01
C THR A 50 -15.11 4.92 -4.70
N MET A 51 -15.59 4.01 -5.55
CA MET A 51 -15.46 2.58 -5.35
C MET A 51 -14.01 2.13 -5.58
N ASP A 52 -13.35 2.68 -6.61
CA ASP A 52 -11.93 2.46 -6.88
C ASP A 52 -11.08 2.84 -5.66
N LYS A 53 -11.36 4.01 -5.06
CA LYS A 53 -10.65 4.48 -3.87
C LYS A 53 -10.85 3.57 -2.67
N ALA A 54 -12.09 3.09 -2.46
CA ALA A 54 -12.40 2.17 -1.36
C ALA A 54 -11.67 0.83 -1.53
N LEU A 55 -11.58 0.32 -2.76
CA LEU A 55 -10.85 -0.90 -3.07
C LEU A 55 -9.36 -0.76 -2.75
N ILE A 56 -8.72 0.33 -3.20
CA ILE A 56 -7.29 0.58 -2.93
C ILE A 56 -7.04 0.77 -1.43
N ALA A 57 -7.87 1.55 -0.73
CA ALA A 57 -7.74 1.75 0.71
C ALA A 57 -7.84 0.42 1.49
N THR A 58 -8.76 -0.47 1.08
CA THR A 58 -8.92 -1.80 1.69
C THR A 58 -7.67 -2.67 1.48
N ASN A 59 -7.08 -2.63 0.28
CA ASN A 59 -5.85 -3.39 0.01
C ASN A 59 -4.66 -2.88 0.84
N ILE A 60 -4.49 -1.56 0.94
CA ILE A 60 -3.44 -0.96 1.79
C ILE A 60 -3.64 -1.34 3.26
N GLN A 61 -4.88 -1.32 3.76
CA GLN A 61 -5.18 -1.72 5.12
C GLN A 61 -4.90 -3.22 5.36
N ALA A 62 -5.23 -4.07 4.39
CA ALA A 62 -4.95 -5.50 4.47
C ALA A 62 -3.44 -5.79 4.52
N ASP A 63 -2.65 -5.09 3.71
CA ASP A 63 -1.19 -5.17 3.68
C ASP A 63 -0.58 -4.79 5.05
N ALA A 64 -0.96 -3.63 5.58
CA ALA A 64 -0.53 -3.19 6.92
C ALA A 64 -0.97 -4.15 8.03
N THR A 65 -2.14 -4.76 7.90
CA THR A 65 -2.62 -5.78 8.86
C THR A 65 -1.76 -7.03 8.79
N MET A 66 -1.39 -7.47 7.59
CA MET A 66 -0.52 -8.63 7.39
C MET A 66 0.87 -8.38 8.00
N ASP A 67 1.43 -7.19 7.80
CA ASP A 67 2.72 -6.81 8.41
C ASP A 67 2.68 -6.91 9.93
N VAL A 68 1.60 -6.43 10.56
CA VAL A 68 1.41 -6.54 12.02
C VAL A 68 1.32 -8.00 12.46
N VAL A 69 0.57 -8.84 11.73
CA VAL A 69 0.45 -10.27 12.04
C VAL A 69 1.81 -10.95 11.93
N CYS A 70 2.54 -10.72 10.84
CA CYS A 70 3.88 -11.27 10.62
C CYS A 70 4.86 -10.83 11.72
N ALA A 71 4.84 -9.55 12.10
CA ALA A 71 5.69 -9.02 13.17
C ALA A 71 5.37 -9.60 14.56
N ASN A 72 4.13 -10.04 14.78
CA ASN A 72 3.68 -10.60 16.05
C ASN A 72 3.51 -12.13 16.02
N GLY A 73 3.93 -12.81 14.94
CA GLY A 73 3.65 -14.23 14.70
C GLY A 73 4.06 -15.14 15.85
N GLN A 74 5.21 -14.89 16.48
CA GLN A 74 5.68 -15.66 17.63
C GLN A 74 4.76 -15.52 18.86
N ARG A 75 4.30 -14.30 19.16
CA ARG A 75 3.39 -14.05 20.29
C ARG A 75 2.01 -14.65 20.04
N ILE A 76 1.56 -14.62 18.79
CA ILE A 76 0.30 -15.25 18.38
C ILE A 76 0.42 -16.77 18.56
N GLN A 77 1.51 -17.37 18.08
CA GLN A 77 1.75 -18.80 18.23
C GLN A 77 1.78 -19.23 19.70
N GLN A 78 2.51 -18.52 20.56
CA GLN A 78 2.57 -18.80 22.00
C GLN A 78 1.19 -18.71 22.65
N ALA A 79 0.43 -17.65 22.39
CA ALA A 79 -0.92 -17.52 22.92
C ALA A 79 -1.88 -18.63 22.43
N TRP A 80 -1.62 -19.22 21.26
CA TRP A 80 -2.37 -20.38 20.75
C TRP A 80 -1.95 -21.69 21.44
N GLU A 81 -0.66 -21.91 21.64
CA GLU A 81 -0.12 -23.08 22.34
C GLU A 81 -0.57 -23.09 23.82
N ASP A 82 -0.44 -21.96 24.52
CA ASP A 82 -0.85 -21.80 25.93
C ASP A 82 -2.36 -22.06 26.12
N ASN A 83 -3.20 -21.61 25.17
CA ASN A 83 -4.65 -21.82 25.22
C ASN A 83 -5.05 -23.29 24.96
N ILE A 84 -4.25 -24.03 24.19
CA ILE A 84 -4.47 -25.48 24.01
C ILE A 84 -4.12 -26.22 25.31
N GLU A 85 -3.00 -25.88 25.94
CA GLU A 85 -2.58 -26.49 27.21
C GLU A 85 -3.59 -26.24 28.34
N ASP A 86 -4.15 -25.03 28.46
CA ASP A 86 -5.20 -24.70 29.44
C ASP A 86 -6.56 -25.39 29.18
N SER A 87 -6.76 -26.01 28.00
CA SER A 87 -8.02 -26.68 27.61
C SER A 87 -7.99 -28.20 27.73
N GLU A 88 -6.85 -28.79 28.10
CA GLU A 88 -6.66 -30.24 28.26
C GLU A 88 -6.72 -30.73 29.74
N ASP A 89 -7.04 -29.83 30.70
CA ASP A 89 -7.32 -30.13 32.13
C ASP A 89 -8.85 -30.17 32.44
#